data_AF-F5LCW9-F1
#
_entry.id   AF-F5LCW9-F1
#
_cell.length_a   1.000
_cell.length_b   1.000
_cell.length_c   1.000
_cell.angle_alpha   90.00
_cell.angle_beta   90.00
_cell.angle_gamma   90.00
#
_symmetry.space_group_name_H-M   'P 1'
#
loop_
_entity.id
_entity.type
_entity.pdbx_description
1 polymer ?
#
loop_
_entity_poly.entity_id
_entity_poly.type
_entity_poly.pdbx_seq_one_letter_code
_entity_poly.pdbx_strand_id
1 'polypeptide(L)'
;MERIISSRLAGNLLLLLNAGMLLVHVLILLKVIPSHFIWGGRINGESELVALESLSVVIQIVFIALIALKTGYLLPGRFKRTARIGMWLLFGFMVLNTAGNLASISGLEKLFMTPLTVVLALLSLRLAVEK
;
A
#
# COMPACT_ATOMS: atom_id res chain seq x y z
N MET A 1 -7.83 -2.68 20.19
CA MET A 1 -6.89 -3.22 19.16
C MET A 1 -5.51 -3.56 19.71
N GLU A 2 -4.99 -2.88 20.75
CA GLU A 2 -3.68 -3.25 21.35
C GLU A 2 -3.63 -4.70 21.86
N ARG A 3 -4.77 -5.26 22.29
CA ARG A 3 -4.86 -6.66 22.73
C ARG A 3 -4.80 -7.70 21.60
N ILE A 4 -4.85 -7.29 20.32
CA ILE A 4 -4.92 -8.21 19.17
C ILE A 4 -3.64 -8.15 18.31
N ILE A 5 -3.10 -6.96 18.00
CA ILE A 5 -1.89 -6.80 17.18
C ILE A 5 -0.98 -5.72 17.78
N SER A 6 0.29 -6.06 18.06
CA SER A 6 1.28 -5.16 18.66
C SER A 6 1.89 -4.17 17.66
N SER A 7 2.45 -3.05 18.13
CA SER A 7 3.00 -1.90 17.34
C SER A 7 3.96 -2.35 16.28
N ARG A 8 4.92 -3.11 16.78
CA ARG A 8 5.96 -3.74 15.98
C ARG A 8 5.38 -4.72 14.97
N LEU A 9 4.43 -5.57 15.36
CA LEU A 9 3.85 -6.55 14.44
C LEU A 9 3.09 -5.87 13.30
N ALA A 10 2.23 -4.89 13.58
CA ALA A 10 1.48 -4.21 12.51
C ALA A 10 2.41 -3.46 11.55
N GLY A 11 3.46 -2.82 12.07
CA GLY A 11 4.47 -2.16 11.23
C GLY A 11 5.24 -3.13 10.35
N ASN A 12 5.64 -4.28 10.89
CA ASN A 12 6.36 -5.28 10.12
C ASN A 12 5.47 -5.92 9.06
N LEU A 13 4.20 -6.21 9.38
CA LEU A 13 3.22 -6.69 8.40
C LEU A 13 2.97 -5.65 7.30
N LEU A 14 2.83 -4.37 7.66
CA LEU A 14 2.71 -3.30 6.67
C LEU A 14 3.93 -3.25 5.76
N LEU A 15 5.15 -3.26 6.29
CA LEU A 15 6.37 -3.26 5.48
C LEU A 15 6.43 -4.46 4.53
N LEU A 16 6.14 -5.66 5.05
CA LEU A 16 6.17 -6.89 4.26
C LEU A 16 5.15 -6.84 3.10
N LEU A 17 3.90 -6.47 3.38
CA LEU A 17 2.85 -6.40 2.38
C LEU A 17 3.13 -5.30 1.34
N ASN A 18 3.56 -4.11 1.78
CA ASN A 18 3.89 -3.00 0.89
C ASN A 18 5.13 -3.31 0.02
N ALA A 19 6.12 -4.03 0.55
CA ALA A 19 7.27 -4.51 -0.23
C ALA A 19 6.86 -5.57 -1.27
N GLY A 20 5.94 -6.48 -0.91
CA GLY A 20 5.36 -7.43 -1.85
C GLY A 20 4.61 -6.73 -2.99
N MET A 21 3.82 -5.71 -2.68
CA MET A 21 3.14 -4.87 -3.68
C MET A 21 4.12 -4.13 -4.59
N LEU A 22 5.18 -3.55 -4.01
CA LEU A 22 6.25 -2.91 -4.79
C LEU A 22 6.86 -3.89 -5.80
N LEU A 23 7.14 -5.12 -5.36
CA LEU A 23 7.69 -6.16 -6.22
C LEU A 23 6.71 -6.50 -7.37
N VAL A 24 5.40 -6.60 -7.09
CA VAL A 24 4.39 -6.84 -8.13
C VAL A 24 4.41 -5.73 -9.17
N HIS A 25 4.39 -4.45 -8.77
CA HIS A 25 4.47 -3.32 -9.71
C HIS A 25 5.73 -3.36 -10.58
N VAL A 26 6.88 -3.67 -9.99
CA VAL A 26 8.14 -3.83 -10.73
C VAL A 26 8.06 -4.99 -11.72
N LEU A 27 7.51 -6.14 -11.33
CA LEU A 27 7.37 -7.29 -12.22
C LEU A 27 6.39 -7.04 -13.37
N ILE A 28 5.36 -6.21 -13.16
CA ILE A 28 4.45 -5.77 -14.21
C ILE A 28 5.18 -4.85 -15.21
N LEU A 29 5.97 -3.89 -14.72
CA LEU A 29 6.81 -3.03 -15.58
C LEU A 29 7.82 -3.84 -16.40
N LEU A 30 8.37 -4.90 -15.82
CA LEU A 30 9.27 -5.84 -16.50
C LEU A 30 8.55 -6.82 -17.44
N LYS A 31 7.22 -6.70 -17.58
CA LYS A 31 6.36 -7.59 -18.39
C LYS A 31 6.44 -9.07 -17.98
N VAL A 32 6.85 -9.37 -16.74
CA VAL A 32 6.88 -10.73 -16.16
C VAL A 32 5.48 -11.15 -15.71
N ILE A 33 4.72 -10.21 -15.14
CA ILE A 33 3.32 -10.41 -14.72
C ILE A 33 2.40 -9.66 -15.70
N PRO A 34 1.32 -10.27 -16.18
CA PRO A 34 0.39 -9.62 -17.09
C PRO A 34 -0.38 -8.48 -16.39
N SER A 35 -0.61 -7.37 -17.07
CA SER A 35 -1.23 -6.16 -16.51
C SER A 35 -2.75 -6.05 -16.71
N HIS A 36 -3.40 -7.02 -17.32
CA HIS A 36 -4.82 -6.91 -17.70
C HIS A 36 -5.78 -6.81 -16.51
N PHE A 37 -5.34 -7.19 -15.31
CA PHE A 37 -6.19 -7.26 -14.12
C PHE A 37 -6.03 -6.07 -13.17
N ILE A 38 -5.05 -5.20 -13.40
CA ILE A 38 -4.78 -4.01 -12.57
C ILE A 38 -5.50 -2.77 -13.13
N TRP A 39 -5.67 -1.74 -12.30
CA TRP A 39 -6.33 -0.47 -12.65
C TRP A 39 -7.73 -0.65 -13.23
N GLY A 40 -8.51 -1.56 -12.65
CA GLY A 40 -9.87 -1.80 -13.11
C GLY A 40 -9.96 -2.60 -14.41
N GLY A 41 -8.83 -3.02 -14.99
CA GLY A 41 -8.76 -3.61 -16.33
C GLY A 41 -9.01 -2.60 -17.45
N ARG A 42 -8.76 -1.29 -17.21
CA ARG A 42 -9.13 -0.19 -18.13
C ARG A 42 -7.93 0.49 -18.80
N ILE A 43 -6.74 -0.10 -18.73
CA ILE A 43 -5.51 0.48 -19.31
C ILE A 43 -5.55 0.35 -20.83
N ASN A 44 -5.39 1.47 -21.54
CA ASN A 44 -5.48 1.57 -22.99
C ASN A 44 -4.12 1.93 -23.59
N GLY A 45 -3.13 1.05 -23.41
CA GLY A 45 -1.84 1.13 -24.10
C GLY A 45 -0.62 1.01 -23.19
N GLU A 46 0.54 0.80 -23.81
CA GLU A 46 1.80 0.58 -23.07
C GLU A 46 2.30 1.85 -22.36
N SER A 47 2.12 3.02 -22.95
CA SER A 47 2.55 4.29 -22.34
C SER A 47 1.77 4.62 -21.07
N GLU A 48 0.45 4.43 -21.10
CA GLU A 48 -0.42 4.60 -19.93
C GLU A 48 -0.07 3.59 -18.84
N LEU A 49 0.14 2.32 -19.20
CA LEU A 49 0.59 1.28 -18.27
C LEU A 49 1.88 1.69 -17.55
N VAL A 50 2.91 2.08 -18.30
CA VAL A 50 4.21 2.45 -17.73
C VAL A 50 4.09 3.66 -16.82
N ALA A 51 3.29 4.67 -17.19
CA ALA A 51 3.09 5.87 -16.38
C ALA A 51 2.40 5.55 -15.06
N LEU A 52 1.30 4.78 -15.09
CA LEU A 52 0.54 4.40 -13.91
C LEU A 52 1.34 3.48 -12.97
N GLU A 53 2.02 2.48 -13.52
CA GLU A 53 2.84 1.58 -12.70
C GLU A 53 4.07 2.28 -12.12
N SER A 54 4.70 3.21 -12.86
CA SER A 54 5.79 4.03 -12.32
C SER A 54 5.31 4.92 -11.17
N LEU A 55 4.12 5.51 -11.29
CA LEU A 55 3.51 6.28 -10.21
C LEU A 55 3.25 5.39 -8.98
N SER A 56 2.70 4.17 -9.19
CA SER A 56 2.50 3.19 -8.13
C SER A 56 3.80 2.84 -7.41
N VAL A 57 4.88 2.58 -8.15
CA VAL A 57 6.22 2.31 -7.59
C VAL A 57 6.68 3.46 -6.69
N VAL A 58 6.58 4.70 -7.16
CA VAL A 58 7.00 5.88 -6.38
C VAL A 58 6.17 6.02 -5.11
N ILE A 59 4.84 5.94 -5.21
CA ILE A 59 3.94 6.00 -4.05
C ILE A 59 4.27 4.89 -3.05
N GLN A 60 4.53 3.68 -3.55
CA GLN A 60 4.82 2.52 -2.73
C GLN A 60 6.14 2.65 -1.96
N ILE A 61 7.18 3.23 -2.59
CA ILE A 61 8.45 3.56 -1.94
C ILE A 61 8.24 4.60 -0.83
N VAL A 62 7.46 5.65 -1.11
CA VAL A 62 7.13 6.69 -0.12
C VAL A 62 6.42 6.08 1.09
N PHE A 63 5.46 5.19 0.85
CA PHE A 63 4.75 4.48 1.92
C PHE A 63 5.69 3.61 2.76
N ILE A 64 6.55 2.82 2.13
CA ILE A 64 7.54 2.01 2.84
C ILE A 64 8.45 2.89 3.71
N ALA A 65 8.91 4.03 3.19
CA ALA A 65 9.74 4.97 3.95
C ALA A 65 8.99 5.55 5.16
N LEU A 66 7.72 5.94 5.00
CA LEU A 66 6.88 6.45 6.09
C LEU A 66 6.62 5.38 7.16
N ILE A 67 6.36 4.14 6.76
CA ILE A 67 6.18 3.03 7.69
C ILE A 67 7.49 2.74 8.43
N ALA A 68 8.62 2.68 7.73
CA ALA A 68 9.94 2.44 8.31
C ALA A 68 10.34 3.56 9.30
N LEU A 69 9.94 4.80 9.02
CA LEU A 69 10.10 5.93 9.94
C LEU A 69 9.22 5.77 11.19
N LYS A 70 7.96 5.34 11.03
CA LYS A 70 7.03 5.09 12.15
C LYS A 70 7.47 3.91 13.02
N THR A 71 8.04 2.85 12.42
CA THR A 71 8.56 1.69 13.17
C THR A 71 9.94 1.93 13.78
N GLY A 72 10.60 3.04 13.43
CA GLY A 72 11.93 3.40 13.92
C GLY A 72 13.09 2.67 13.22
N TYR A 73 12.84 2.02 12.08
CA TYR A 73 13.89 1.43 11.25
C TYR A 73 14.62 2.48 10.40
N LEU A 74 13.96 3.59 10.09
CA LEU A 74 14.54 4.74 9.44
C LEU A 74 14.56 5.93 10.40
N LEU A 75 15.72 6.59 10.56
CA LEU A 75 15.88 7.80 11.38
C LEU A 75 15.22 7.73 12.78
N PRO A 76 15.59 6.73 13.61
CA PRO A 76 14.91 6.43 14.87
C PRO A 76 14.79 7.67 15.76
N GLY A 77 13.58 7.90 16.29
CA GLY A 77 13.27 9.01 17.19
C GLY A 77 13.06 10.37 16.51
N ARG A 78 13.36 10.52 15.21
CA ARG A 78 13.13 11.76 14.44
C ARG A 78 11.76 11.74 13.74
N PHE A 79 11.28 12.92 13.38
CA PHE A 79 10.09 13.11 12.53
C PHE A 79 8.81 12.38 12.99
N LYS A 80 8.61 12.20 14.31
CA LYS A 80 7.45 11.49 14.87
C LYS A 80 6.10 12.03 14.37
N ARG A 81 5.98 13.36 14.21
CA ARG A 81 4.77 14.01 13.66
C ARG A 81 4.55 13.63 12.19
N THR A 82 5.60 13.69 11.37
CA THR A 82 5.56 13.31 9.95
C THR A 82 5.17 11.86 9.78
N ALA A 83 5.78 10.95 10.57
CA ALA A 83 5.46 9.53 10.54
C ALA A 83 3.98 9.27 10.88
N ARG A 84 3.44 9.96 11.90
CA ARG A 84 2.02 9.84 12.28
C ARG A 84 1.08 10.36 11.20
N ILE A 85 1.36 11.52 10.61
CA ILE A 85 0.57 12.07 9.49
C ILE A 85 0.65 11.12 8.28
N GLY A 86 1.83 10.58 7.99
CA GLY A 86 2.05 9.61 6.93
C GLY A 86 1.19 8.36 7.10
N MET A 87 1.02 7.85 8.33
CA MET A 87 0.14 6.70 8.57
C MET A 87 -1.34 7.01 8.34
N TRP A 88 -1.80 8.23 8.64
CA TRP A 88 -3.16 8.68 8.32
C TRP A 88 -3.36 8.83 6.82
N LEU A 89 -2.38 9.38 6.10
CA LEU A 89 -2.43 9.47 4.63
C LEU A 89 -2.48 8.07 4.00
N LEU A 90 -1.65 7.15 4.46
CA LEU A 90 -1.66 5.76 4.00
C LEU A 90 -3.01 5.10 4.29
N PHE A 91 -3.59 5.30 5.47
CA PHE A 91 -4.93 4.81 5.79
C PHE A 91 -6.00 5.34 4.82
N GLY A 92 -6.06 6.67 4.63
CA GLY A 92 -7.02 7.26 3.70
C GLY A 92 -6.84 6.75 2.27
N PHE A 93 -5.59 6.61 1.82
CA PHE A 93 -5.27 6.06 0.51
C PHE A 93 -5.72 4.60 0.36
N MET A 94 -5.55 3.76 1.39
CA MET A 94 -5.98 2.36 1.37
C MET A 94 -7.52 2.21 1.40
N VAL A 95 -8.23 3.13 2.06
CA VAL A 95 -9.69 3.21 2.00
C VAL A 95 -10.15 3.55 0.58
N LEU A 96 -9.54 4.56 -0.04
CA LEU A 96 -9.84 4.92 -1.44
C LEU A 96 -9.53 3.77 -2.40
N ASN A 97 -8.41 3.05 -2.21
CA ASN A 97 -8.08 1.87 -3.01
C ASN A 97 -9.10 0.74 -2.81
N THR A 98 -9.56 0.51 -1.58
CA THR A 98 -10.61 -0.47 -1.32
C THR A 98 -11.89 -0.12 -2.08
N ALA A 99 -12.29 1.16 -2.10
CA ALA A 99 -13.43 1.61 -2.88
C ALA A 99 -13.20 1.41 -4.39
N GLY A 100 -12.01 1.72 -4.89
CA GLY A 100 -11.61 1.48 -6.29
C GLY A 100 -11.68 0.00 -6.68
N ASN A 101 -11.15 -0.89 -5.83
CA ASN A 101 -11.16 -2.34 -6.05
C ASN A 101 -12.59 -2.90 -6.05
N LEU A 102 -13.47 -2.41 -5.17
CA LEU A 102 -14.89 -2.78 -5.16
C LEU A 102 -15.63 -2.30 -6.41
N ALA A 103 -15.29 -1.10 -6.91
CA ALA A 103 -15.86 -0.52 -8.12
C ALA A 103 -15.27 -1.08 -9.43
N SER A 104 -14.20 -1.88 -9.33
CA SER A 104 -13.51 -2.47 -10.49
C SER A 104 -14.41 -3.40 -11.31
N ILE A 105 -14.07 -3.61 -12.58
CA ILE A 105 -14.67 -4.65 -13.42
C ILE A 105 -13.90 -5.98 -13.25
N SER A 106 -12.62 -5.91 -12.85
CA SER A 106 -11.74 -7.06 -12.63
C SER A 106 -12.18 -7.88 -11.43
N GLY A 107 -12.52 -9.16 -11.67
CA GLY A 107 -12.85 -10.11 -10.60
C GLY A 107 -11.67 -10.38 -9.66
N LEU A 108 -10.43 -10.31 -10.18
CA LEU A 108 -9.22 -10.48 -9.39
C LEU A 108 -9.02 -9.34 -8.39
N GLU A 109 -9.26 -8.09 -8.78
CA GLU A 109 -9.17 -6.95 -7.86
C GLU A 109 -10.22 -7.05 -6.75
N LYS A 110 -11.45 -7.43 -7.11
CA LYS A 110 -12.51 -7.64 -6.10
C LYS A 110 -12.15 -8.72 -5.09
N LEU A 111 -11.65 -9.88 -5.57
CA LEU A 111 -11.43 -11.04 -4.73
C LEU A 111 -10.14 -10.98 -3.91
N PHE A 112 -9.05 -10.45 -4.47
CA PHE A 112 -7.73 -10.44 -3.82
C PHE A 112 -7.28 -9.05 -3.37
N MET A 113 -7.48 -8.02 -4.20
CA MET A 113 -7.00 -6.68 -3.88
C MET A 113 -7.89 -6.00 -2.83
N THR A 114 -9.21 -6.19 -2.87
CA THR A 114 -10.11 -5.63 -1.84
C THR A 114 -9.77 -6.11 -0.43
N PRO A 115 -9.68 -7.43 -0.14
CA PRO A 115 -9.31 -7.86 1.21
C PRO A 115 -7.92 -7.38 1.61
N LEU A 116 -6.96 -7.36 0.67
CA LEU A 116 -5.61 -6.86 0.92
C LEU A 116 -5.62 -5.38 1.32
N THR A 117 -6.32 -4.51 0.59
CA THR A 117 -6.38 -3.08 0.90
C THR A 117 -7.15 -2.81 2.19
N VAL A 118 -8.14 -3.63 2.53
CA VAL A 118 -8.80 -3.58 3.85
C VAL A 118 -7.80 -3.92 4.96
N VAL A 119 -7.02 -5.00 4.83
CA VAL A 119 -6.00 -5.37 5.82
C VAL A 119 -4.97 -4.24 5.97
N LEU A 120 -4.47 -3.69 4.86
CA LEU A 120 -3.54 -2.57 4.86
C LEU A 120 -4.14 -1.35 5.57
N ALA A 121 -5.39 -1.00 5.29
CA ALA A 121 -6.10 0.11 5.94
C ALA A 121 -6.22 -0.10 7.46
N LEU A 122 -6.58 -1.31 7.91
CA LEU A 122 -6.71 -1.59 9.34
C LEU A 122 -5.35 -1.53 10.07
N LEU A 123 -4.30 -2.08 9.46
CA LEU A 123 -2.95 -2.02 10.03
C LEU A 123 -2.43 -0.58 10.08
N SER A 124 -2.68 0.21 9.03
CA SER A 124 -2.24 1.61 8.97
C SER A 124 -2.98 2.49 9.97
N LEU A 125 -4.31 2.33 10.08
CA LEU A 125 -5.11 2.99 11.10
C LEU A 125 -4.56 2.71 12.50
N ARG A 126 -4.23 1.45 12.74
CA ARG A 126 -3.75 0.99 14.02
C ARG A 126 -2.40 1.61 14.41
N LEU A 127 -1.49 1.86 13.46
CA LEU A 127 -0.27 2.65 13.71
C LEU A 127 -0.53 4.16 13.77
N ALA A 128 -1.54 4.66 13.05
CA ALA A 128 -1.89 6.09 13.02
C ALA A 128 -2.45 6.59 14.37
N VAL A 129 -3.23 5.75 15.07
CA VAL A 129 -3.78 6.05 16.40
C VAL A 129 -2.81 5.79 17.54
N GLU A 130 -1.68 5.12 17.27
CA GLU A 130 -0.65 4.86 18.26
C GLU A 130 0.07 6.16 18.67
N LYS A 131 0.15 6.39 19.98
CA LYS A 131 0.73 7.60 20.60
C LYS A 131 2.21 7.75 20.26
#